data_AF-A0A538DL64-F1
#
_entry.id   AF-A0A538DL64-F1
#
_cell.length_a   1.000
_cell.length_b   1.000
_cell.length_c   1.000
_cell.angle_alpha   90.00
_cell.angle_beta   90.00
_cell.angle_gamma   90.00
#
_symmetry.space_group_name_H-M   'P 1'
#
loop_
_entity.id
_entity.type
_entity.pdbx_description
1 polymer ?
#
loop_
_entity_poly.entity_id
_entity_poly.type
_entity_poly.pdbx_seq_one_letter_code
_entity_poly.pdbx_strand_id
1 'polypeptide(L)'
;MPRTLRLPAALVAFALGAWIAAALLMRGMASMDGPGPVGSFLWLWIAMTAAMMLPSIVPAASLAASVGRSGGVFVTGYLALWVATGVLAFEAARGLMGTGRWLGAGAILAAAAYQLSPLKDACLRRCRSPLGVLVRRGAFAAGLEHGVVCLGCCWALMLALLALGIGSMFWMALVAAAIFIEKVTTFGTRAAPPVAFALLGAAVWIVL
;
A
#
# COMPACT_ATOMS: atom_id res chain seq x y z
N MET A 1 -28.81 1.13 10.30
CA MET A 1 -27.37 1.42 10.53
C MET A 1 -27.16 2.91 10.82
N PRO A 2 -26.46 3.26 11.91
CA PRO A 2 -26.05 4.63 12.21
C PRO A 2 -25.26 5.22 11.04
N ARG A 3 -25.46 6.52 10.73
CA ARG A 3 -24.74 7.20 9.62
C ARG A 3 -23.21 7.09 9.76
N THR A 4 -22.71 6.97 10.99
CA THR A 4 -21.29 6.82 11.34
C THR A 4 -20.66 5.51 10.88
N LEU A 5 -21.44 4.44 10.70
CA LEU A 5 -20.93 3.11 10.30
C LEU A 5 -20.97 2.87 8.79
N ARG A 6 -21.68 3.70 8.02
CA ARG A 6 -21.88 3.49 6.58
C ARG A 6 -20.58 3.62 5.78
N LEU A 7 -19.78 4.63 6.07
CA LEU A 7 -18.52 4.87 5.37
C LEU A 7 -17.48 3.78 5.66
N PRO A 8 -17.18 3.42 6.93
CA PRO A 8 -16.29 2.29 7.23
C PRO A 8 -16.73 0.98 6.56
N ALA A 9 -18.02 0.64 6.64
CA ALA A 9 -18.55 -0.57 6.03
C ALA A 9 -18.39 -0.56 4.51
N ALA A 10 -18.67 0.57 3.85
CA ALA A 10 -18.48 0.72 2.41
C ALA A 10 -17.02 0.57 1.98
N LEU A 11 -16.08 1.15 2.73
CA LEU A 11 -14.65 1.03 2.45
C LEU A 11 -14.14 -0.40 2.61
N VAL A 12 -14.59 -1.11 3.66
CA VAL A 12 -14.23 -2.52 3.87
C VAL A 12 -14.84 -3.40 2.78
N ALA A 13 -16.11 -3.22 2.45
CA ALA A 13 -16.77 -3.98 1.38
C ALA A 13 -16.07 -3.76 0.03
N PHE A 14 -15.71 -2.52 -0.29
CA PHE A 14 -14.95 -2.21 -1.51
C PHE A 14 -13.57 -2.85 -1.49
N ALA A 15 -12.85 -2.82 -0.36
CA ALA A 15 -11.55 -3.46 -0.22
C ALA A 15 -11.64 -4.99 -0.45
N LEU A 16 -12.67 -5.65 0.08
CA LEU A 16 -12.92 -7.08 -0.16
C LEU A 16 -13.20 -7.36 -1.64
N GLY A 17 -14.02 -6.53 -2.30
CA GLY A 17 -14.22 -6.62 -3.75
C GLY A 17 -12.93 -6.43 -4.54
N ALA A 18 -12.06 -5.52 -4.10
CA ALA A 18 -10.77 -5.27 -4.72
C ALA A 18 -9.77 -6.44 -4.56
N TRP A 19 -9.82 -7.18 -3.44
CA TRP A 19 -9.07 -8.44 -3.29
C TRP A 19 -9.49 -9.49 -4.33
N ILE A 20 -10.81 -9.62 -4.56
CA ILE A 20 -11.34 -10.54 -5.59
C ILE A 20 -10.90 -10.09 -6.98
N ALA A 21 -11.02 -8.79 -7.28
CA ALA A 21 -10.59 -8.23 -8.56
C ALA A 21 -9.09 -8.45 -8.81
N ALA A 22 -8.25 -8.22 -7.80
CA ALA A 22 -6.81 -8.48 -7.88
C ALA A 22 -6.54 -9.97 -8.16
N ALA A 23 -7.24 -10.90 -7.49
CA ALA A 23 -7.10 -12.34 -7.74
C ALA A 23 -7.43 -12.71 -9.20
N LEU A 24 -8.51 -12.15 -9.75
CA LEU A 24 -8.93 -12.40 -11.12
C LEU A 24 -7.95 -11.81 -12.14
N LEU A 25 -7.46 -10.60 -11.91
CA LEU A 25 -6.46 -9.95 -12.76
C LEU A 25 -5.13 -10.69 -12.75
N MET A 26 -4.66 -11.16 -11.59
CA MET A 26 -3.44 -11.97 -11.47
C MET A 26 -3.55 -13.27 -12.26
N ARG A 27 -4.71 -13.95 -12.24
CA ARG A 27 -4.95 -15.17 -13.04
C ARG A 27 -4.86 -14.89 -14.54
N GLY A 28 -5.39 -13.75 -15.00
CA GLY A 28 -5.29 -13.34 -16.39
C GLY A 28 -3.87 -13.00 -16.84
N MET A 29 -2.99 -12.62 -15.91
CA MET A 29 -1.59 -12.28 -16.16
C MET A 29 -0.63 -13.45 -15.93
N ALA A 30 -1.10 -14.58 -15.40
CA ALA A 30 -0.26 -15.70 -14.98
C ALA A 30 0.52 -16.38 -16.13
N SER A 31 0.09 -16.18 -17.38
CA SER A 31 0.76 -16.70 -18.58
C SER A 31 1.71 -15.71 -19.24
N MET A 32 1.93 -14.52 -18.67
CA MET A 32 2.78 -13.49 -19.27
C MET A 32 4.17 -13.47 -18.67
N ASP A 33 5.17 -13.35 -19.55
CA ASP A 33 6.55 -13.06 -19.15
C ASP A 33 6.69 -11.58 -18.78
N GLY A 34 6.99 -11.30 -17.51
CA GLY A 34 7.20 -9.95 -16.99
C GLY A 34 5.91 -9.24 -16.50
N PRO A 35 5.90 -7.90 -16.40
CA PRO A 35 4.76 -7.17 -15.82
C PRO A 35 3.56 -7.06 -16.78
N GLY A 36 3.65 -7.62 -17.98
CA GLY A 36 2.61 -7.54 -19.01
C GLY A 36 2.43 -6.12 -19.59
N PRO A 37 1.37 -5.90 -20.36
CA PRO A 37 1.01 -4.58 -20.88
C PRO A 37 0.72 -3.59 -19.74
N VAL A 38 1.11 -2.32 -19.94
CA VAL A 38 0.92 -1.24 -18.96
C VAL A 38 -0.54 -1.14 -18.50
N GLY A 39 -1.52 -1.33 -19.39
CA GLY A 39 -2.94 -1.27 -19.04
C GLY A 39 -3.35 -2.35 -18.03
N SER A 40 -2.97 -3.61 -18.27
CA SER A 40 -3.25 -4.73 -17.37
C SER A 40 -2.56 -4.54 -16.01
N PHE A 41 -1.30 -4.09 -16.04
CA PHE A 41 -0.56 -3.79 -14.81
C PHE A 41 -1.23 -2.67 -14.01
N LEU A 42 -1.66 -1.58 -14.65
CA LEU A 42 -2.32 -0.47 -13.95
C LEU A 42 -3.64 -0.91 -13.32
N TRP A 43 -4.43 -1.74 -13.99
CA TRP A 43 -5.64 -2.31 -13.40
C TRP A 43 -5.34 -3.19 -12.19
N LEU A 44 -4.33 -4.06 -12.28
CA LEU A 44 -3.88 -4.87 -11.15
C LEU A 44 -3.38 -3.99 -10.00
N TRP A 45 -2.58 -2.97 -10.31
CA TRP A 45 -2.07 -2.02 -9.32
C TRP A 45 -3.20 -1.27 -8.60
N ILE A 46 -4.21 -0.80 -9.33
CA ILE A 46 -5.38 -0.13 -8.74
C ILE A 46 -6.14 -1.09 -7.83
N ALA A 47 -6.44 -2.32 -8.30
CA ALA A 47 -7.13 -3.32 -7.50
C ALA A 47 -6.33 -3.68 -6.23
N MET A 48 -5.04 -3.94 -6.39
CA MET A 48 -4.13 -4.30 -5.30
C MET A 48 -4.02 -3.17 -4.27
N THR A 49 -3.75 -1.95 -4.70
CA THR A 49 -3.63 -0.80 -3.80
C THR A 49 -4.95 -0.50 -3.10
N ALA A 50 -6.08 -0.57 -3.79
CA ALA A 50 -7.39 -0.43 -3.16
C ALA A 50 -7.63 -1.53 -2.09
N ALA A 51 -7.32 -2.79 -2.40
CA ALA A 51 -7.49 -3.93 -1.51
C ALA A 51 -6.71 -3.79 -0.20
N MET A 52 -5.47 -3.29 -0.28
CA MET A 52 -4.55 -3.21 0.87
C MET A 52 -4.68 -1.89 1.63
N MET A 53 -4.89 -0.78 0.91
CA MET A 53 -4.76 0.56 1.48
C MET A 53 -6.07 1.12 2.01
N LEU A 54 -7.22 0.78 1.41
CA LEU A 54 -8.53 1.25 1.88
C LEU A 54 -8.82 0.88 3.34
N PRO A 55 -8.54 -0.34 3.83
CA PRO A 55 -8.70 -0.67 5.24
C PRO A 55 -7.86 0.24 6.15
N SER A 56 -6.65 0.62 5.72
CA SER A 56 -5.74 1.45 6.52
C SER A 56 -6.18 2.90 6.68
N ILE A 57 -7.01 3.43 5.76
CA ILE A 57 -7.48 4.82 5.80
C ILE A 57 -8.86 4.98 6.44
N VAL A 58 -9.53 3.89 6.84
CA VAL A 58 -10.84 3.93 7.51
C VAL A 58 -10.85 4.88 8.72
N PRO A 59 -9.85 4.86 9.63
CA PRO A 59 -9.81 5.80 10.75
C PRO A 59 -9.70 7.25 10.29
N ALA A 60 -8.84 7.53 9.31
CA ALA A 60 -8.62 8.88 8.79
C ALA A 60 -9.85 9.44 8.06
N ALA A 61 -10.51 8.62 7.24
CA ALA A 61 -11.73 9.01 6.52
C ALA A 61 -12.92 9.21 7.48
N SER A 62 -13.01 8.40 8.54
CA SER A 62 -14.02 8.56 9.59
C SER A 62 -13.78 9.83 10.40
N LEU A 63 -12.52 10.15 10.68
CA LEU A 63 -12.13 11.39 11.35
C LEU A 63 -12.41 12.62 10.49
N ALA A 64 -12.19 12.54 9.17
CA ALA A 64 -12.59 13.59 8.24
C ALA A 64 -14.10 13.87 8.36
N ALA A 65 -14.92 12.81 8.40
CA ALA A 65 -16.36 12.92 8.58
C ALA A 65 -16.76 13.54 9.93
N SER A 66 -16.08 13.20 11.03
CA SER A 66 -16.40 13.75 12.35
C SER A 66 -16.03 15.24 12.51
N VAL A 67 -15.05 15.74 11.75
CA VAL A 67 -14.70 17.17 11.71
C VAL A 67 -15.43 17.94 10.59
N GLY A 68 -16.53 17.40 10.08
CA GLY A 68 -17.40 18.08 9.09
C GLY A 68 -16.86 18.10 7.66
N ARG A 69 -15.87 17.26 7.32
CA ARG A 69 -15.37 17.09 5.95
C ARG A 69 -15.98 15.85 5.30
N SER A 70 -16.13 15.85 3.97
CA SER A 70 -16.57 14.64 3.27
C SER A 70 -15.48 13.56 3.28
N GLY A 71 -15.70 12.48 4.04
CA GLY A 71 -14.80 11.32 4.07
C GLY A 71 -14.67 10.65 2.69
N GLY A 72 -15.72 10.66 1.86
CA GLY A 72 -15.66 10.15 0.49
C GLY A 72 -14.71 10.97 -0.39
N VAL A 73 -14.78 12.30 -0.33
CA VAL A 73 -13.88 13.18 -1.10
C VAL A 73 -12.44 13.10 -0.60
N PHE A 74 -12.23 12.82 0.69
CA PHE A 74 -10.91 12.50 1.22
C PHE A 74 -10.34 11.21 0.61
N VAL A 75 -11.16 10.16 0.54
CA VAL A 75 -10.77 8.87 -0.05
C VAL A 75 -10.45 9.00 -1.54
N THR A 76 -11.20 9.81 -2.31
CA THR A 76 -10.90 10.02 -3.73
C THR A 76 -9.57 10.73 -3.94
N GLY A 77 -9.24 11.75 -3.13
CA GLY A 77 -7.93 12.40 -3.17
C GLY A 77 -6.80 11.43 -2.83
N TYR A 78 -7.01 10.57 -1.83
CA TYR A 78 -6.05 9.53 -1.47
C TYR A 78 -5.81 8.52 -2.62
N LEU A 79 -6.88 8.01 -3.23
CA LEU A 79 -6.79 7.04 -4.32
C LEU A 79 -6.19 7.65 -5.59
N ALA A 80 -6.44 8.94 -5.88
CA ALA A 80 -5.86 9.62 -7.03
C ALA A 80 -4.31 9.56 -7.00
N LEU A 81 -3.71 9.70 -5.81
CA LEU A 81 -2.26 9.54 -5.67
C LEU A 81 -1.81 8.11 -5.95
N TRP A 82 -2.53 7.11 -5.42
CA TRP A 82 -2.18 5.69 -5.66
C TRP A 82 -2.33 5.27 -7.11
N VAL A 83 -3.32 5.81 -7.83
CA VAL A 83 -3.43 5.63 -9.28
C VAL A 83 -2.21 6.22 -9.97
N ALA A 84 -1.82 7.45 -9.62
CA ALA A 84 -0.67 8.12 -10.22
C ALA A 84 0.66 7.38 -9.97
N THR A 85 0.83 6.74 -8.81
CA THR A 85 2.04 5.96 -8.52
C THR A 85 2.15 4.67 -9.32
N GLY A 86 1.05 4.20 -9.93
CA GLY A 86 1.05 3.00 -10.76
C GLY A 86 1.99 3.06 -11.96
N VAL A 87 2.16 4.25 -12.55
CA VAL A 87 3.11 4.45 -13.66
C VAL A 87 4.55 4.24 -13.18
N LEU A 88 4.91 4.81 -12.03
CA LEU A 88 6.24 4.62 -11.43
C LEU A 88 6.46 3.15 -11.01
N ALA A 89 5.41 2.51 -10.49
CA ALA A 89 5.47 1.10 -10.13
C ALA A 89 5.66 0.18 -11.34
N PHE A 90 5.06 0.53 -12.49
CA PHE A 90 5.26 -0.22 -13.73
C PHE A 90 6.71 -0.16 -14.19
N GLU A 91 7.31 1.04 -14.18
CA GLU A 91 8.73 1.22 -14.52
C GLU A 91 9.65 0.46 -13.57
N ALA A 92 9.37 0.52 -12.27
CA ALA A 92 10.12 -0.25 -11.28
C ALA A 92 9.98 -1.78 -11.52
N ALA A 93 8.77 -2.25 -11.83
CA ALA A 93 8.52 -3.66 -12.12
C ALA A 93 9.29 -4.14 -13.36
N ARG A 94 9.29 -3.35 -14.44
CA ARG A 94 10.07 -3.64 -15.66
C ARG A 94 11.57 -3.74 -15.36
N GLY A 95 12.10 -2.79 -14.58
CA GLY A 95 13.51 -2.80 -14.17
C GLY A 95 13.86 -4.04 -13.35
N LEU A 96 13.12 -4.30 -12.27
CA LEU A 96 13.36 -5.42 -11.37
C LEU A 96 13.30 -6.78 -12.07
N MET A 97 12.39 -6.96 -13.02
CA MET A 97 12.24 -8.20 -13.77
C MET A 97 13.30 -8.36 -14.88
N GLY A 98 13.76 -7.26 -15.49
CA GLY A 98 14.72 -7.30 -16.60
C GLY A 98 16.18 -7.49 -16.17
N THR A 99 16.56 -7.12 -14.95
CA THR A 99 17.97 -7.07 -14.50
C THR A 99 18.43 -8.26 -13.65
N GLY A 100 17.56 -9.25 -13.42
CA GLY A 100 17.90 -10.50 -12.74
C GLY A 100 17.74 -10.50 -11.20
N ARG A 101 17.76 -11.71 -10.61
CA ARG A 101 17.39 -11.99 -9.20
C ARG A 101 18.13 -11.14 -8.15
N TRP A 102 19.36 -10.72 -8.43
CA TRP A 102 20.18 -9.92 -7.52
C TRP A 102 19.65 -8.50 -7.30
N LEU A 103 19.09 -7.85 -8.32
CA LEU A 103 18.48 -6.53 -8.12
C LEU A 103 17.20 -6.66 -7.27
N GLY A 104 16.41 -7.71 -7.51
CA GLY A 104 15.25 -8.05 -6.67
C GLY A 104 15.64 -8.25 -5.21
N ALA A 105 16.69 -9.04 -4.95
CA ALA A 105 17.23 -9.22 -3.61
C ALA A 105 17.70 -7.89 -2.99
N GLY A 106 18.43 -7.07 -3.74
CA GLY A 106 18.87 -5.74 -3.31
C GLY A 106 17.70 -4.82 -2.93
N ALA A 107 16.62 -4.82 -3.71
CA ALA A 107 15.41 -4.06 -3.42
C ALA A 107 14.72 -4.54 -2.12
N ILE A 108 14.66 -5.85 -1.91
CA ILE A 108 14.09 -6.45 -0.69
C ILE A 108 14.97 -6.12 0.54
N LEU A 109 16.30 -6.18 0.40
CA LEU A 109 17.25 -5.78 1.46
C LEU A 109 17.13 -4.30 1.78
N ALA A 110 17.02 -3.43 0.78
CA ALA A 110 16.76 -2.01 0.97
C ALA A 110 15.43 -1.78 1.70
N ALA A 111 14.40 -2.58 1.40
CA ALA A 111 13.14 -2.51 2.11
C ALA A 111 13.26 -2.93 3.58
N ALA A 112 14.01 -4.00 3.88
CA ALA A 112 14.31 -4.41 5.25
C ALA A 112 15.09 -3.33 6.02
N ALA A 113 16.05 -2.65 5.38
CA ALA A 113 16.77 -1.54 5.98
C ALA A 113 15.85 -0.34 6.24
N TYR A 114 15.01 0.03 5.25
CA TYR A 114 14.03 1.09 5.42
C TYR A 114 13.05 0.80 6.56
N GLN A 115 12.71 -0.48 6.74
CA GLN A 115 11.79 -0.94 7.77
C GLN A 115 12.26 -0.60 9.18
N LEU A 116 13.58 -0.62 9.41
CA LEU A 116 14.23 -0.33 10.70
C LEU A 116 14.69 1.13 10.81
N SER A 117 14.42 1.96 9.81
CA SER A 117 14.93 3.32 9.75
C SER A 117 14.12 4.30 10.60
N PRO A 118 14.78 5.32 11.22
CA PRO A 118 14.07 6.38 11.94
C PRO A 118 13.20 7.24 11.02
N LEU A 119 13.52 7.27 9.71
CA LEU A 119 12.71 7.92 8.68
C LEU A 119 11.33 7.29 8.56
N LYS A 120 11.27 5.94 8.53
CA LYS A 120 10.00 5.22 8.50
C LYS A 120 9.18 5.48 9.76
N ASP A 121 9.81 5.47 10.93
CA ASP A 121 9.12 5.76 12.19
C ASP A 121 8.54 7.17 12.23
N ALA A 122 9.29 8.17 11.76
CA ALA A 122 8.81 9.54 11.64
C ALA A 122 7.63 9.65 10.67
N CYS A 123 7.70 8.96 9.53
CA CYS A 123 6.61 8.88 8.57
C CYS A 123 5.35 8.26 9.20
N LEU A 124 5.48 7.10 9.86
CA LEU A 124 4.37 6.38 10.46
C LEU A 124 3.66 7.21 11.52
N ARG A 125 4.40 7.95 12.37
CA ARG A 125 3.79 8.88 13.34
C ARG A 125 2.89 9.92 12.66
N ARG A 126 3.35 10.50 11.53
CA ARG A 126 2.55 11.45 10.75
C ARG A 126 1.36 10.78 10.06
N CYS A 127 1.54 9.55 9.56
CA CYS A 127 0.47 8.78 8.94
C CYS A 127 -0.67 8.47 9.92
N ARG A 128 -0.37 8.24 11.20
CA ARG A 128 -1.39 7.93 12.23
C ARG A 128 -2.10 9.16 12.81
N SER A 129 -1.59 10.37 12.56
CA SER A 129 -2.17 11.62 13.08
C SER A 129 -2.61 12.57 11.95
N PRO A 130 -3.73 12.28 11.25
CA PRO A 130 -4.19 13.08 10.10
C PRO A 130 -4.86 14.40 10.49
N LEU A 131 -5.15 14.64 11.78
CA LEU A 131 -5.93 15.80 12.26
C LEU A 131 -5.41 17.14 11.77
N GLY A 132 -4.10 17.39 11.89
CA GLY A 132 -3.51 18.66 11.51
C GLY A 132 -3.70 19.01 10.03
N VAL A 133 -3.80 18.00 9.17
CA VAL A 133 -4.05 18.19 7.72
C VAL A 133 -5.53 18.44 7.46
N LEU A 134 -6.42 17.71 8.13
CA LEU A 134 -7.88 17.82 7.95
C LEU A 134 -8.43 19.18 8.38
N VAL A 135 -7.85 19.79 9.42
CA VAL A 135 -8.24 21.13 9.87
C VAL A 135 -7.78 22.19 8.86
N ARG A 136 -6.57 22.06 8.31
CA ARG A 136 -5.93 23.06 7.44
C ARG A 136 -6.39 23.01 5.98
N ARG A 137 -6.75 21.84 5.44
CA ARG A 137 -7.06 21.65 4.01
C ARG A 137 -8.49 21.15 3.77
N GLY A 138 -9.00 21.39 2.57
CA GLY A 138 -10.23 20.74 2.08
C GLY A 138 -10.07 19.23 1.97
N ALA A 139 -11.19 18.49 1.97
CA ALA A 139 -11.20 17.02 2.03
C ALA A 139 -10.29 16.35 0.98
N PHE A 140 -10.39 16.78 -0.28
CA PHE A 140 -9.60 16.21 -1.39
C PHE A 140 -8.10 16.44 -1.21
N ALA A 141 -7.69 17.68 -0.95
CA ALA A 141 -6.29 18.04 -0.75
C ALA A 141 -5.70 17.41 0.53
N ALA A 142 -6.53 17.24 1.57
CA ALA A 142 -6.14 16.48 2.75
C ALA A 142 -5.93 14.99 2.43
N GLY A 143 -6.77 14.41 1.57
CA GLY A 143 -6.62 13.05 1.04
C GLY A 143 -5.31 12.86 0.26
N LEU A 144 -4.98 13.80 -0.63
CA LEU A 144 -3.70 13.80 -1.36
C LEU A 144 -2.49 13.90 -0.43
N GLU A 145 -2.47 14.86 0.50
CA GLU A 145 -1.37 15.01 1.45
C GLU A 145 -1.22 13.75 2.32
N HIS A 146 -2.33 13.16 2.76
CA HIS A 146 -2.30 11.90 3.50
C HIS A 146 -1.79 10.73 2.63
N GLY A 147 -2.15 10.70 1.35
CA GLY A 147 -1.62 9.75 0.38
C GLY A 147 -0.10 9.82 0.29
N VAL A 148 0.48 11.03 0.21
CA VAL A 148 1.94 11.22 0.07
C VAL A 148 2.66 10.70 1.31
N VAL A 149 2.14 11.03 2.49
CA VAL A 149 2.67 10.50 3.75
C VAL A 149 2.54 8.99 3.78
N CYS A 150 1.38 8.44 3.44
CA CYS A 150 1.15 7.01 3.41
C CYS A 150 2.11 6.27 2.47
N LEU A 151 2.32 6.79 1.25
CA LEU A 151 3.27 6.28 0.28
C LEU A 151 4.69 6.29 0.86
N GLY A 152 5.11 7.40 1.46
CA GLY A 152 6.40 7.50 2.13
C GLY A 152 6.61 6.42 3.21
N CYS A 153 5.56 5.93 3.86
CA CYS A 153 5.75 4.95 4.93
C CYS A 153 5.81 3.50 4.41
N CYS A 154 5.30 3.24 3.20
CA CYS A 154 5.16 1.88 2.67
C CYS A 154 5.77 1.65 1.28
N TRP A 155 6.35 2.67 0.63
CA TRP A 155 6.95 2.54 -0.71
C TRP A 155 7.94 1.38 -0.80
N ALA A 156 8.77 1.21 0.23
CA ALA A 156 9.76 0.15 0.32
C ALA A 156 9.12 -1.25 0.33
N LEU A 157 8.02 -1.42 1.06
CA LEU A 157 7.26 -2.67 1.07
C LEU A 157 6.56 -2.93 -0.27
N MET A 158 6.06 -1.88 -0.92
CA MET A 158 5.51 -1.98 -2.28
C MET A 158 6.59 -2.39 -3.28
N LEU A 159 7.80 -1.84 -3.17
CA LEU A 159 8.93 -2.20 -4.02
C LEU A 159 9.35 -3.66 -3.79
N ALA A 160 9.41 -4.12 -2.54
CA ALA A 160 9.67 -5.52 -2.22
C ALA A 160 8.58 -6.44 -2.80
N LEU A 161 7.31 -6.04 -2.77
CA LEU A 161 6.23 -6.79 -3.40
C LEU A 161 6.40 -6.92 -4.91
N LEU A 162 6.84 -5.85 -5.59
CA LEU A 162 7.15 -5.90 -7.02
C LEU A 162 8.31 -6.86 -7.30
N ALA A 163 9.35 -6.85 -6.46
CA ALA A 163 10.52 -7.74 -6.59
C ALA A 163 10.19 -9.21 -6.32
N LEU A 164 9.33 -9.49 -5.34
CA LEU A 164 8.86 -10.84 -4.99
C LEU A 164 7.79 -11.38 -5.96
N GLY A 165 7.28 -10.51 -6.83
CA GLY A 165 6.26 -10.82 -7.81
C GLY A 165 4.90 -10.26 -7.40
N ILE A 166 4.48 -9.22 -8.13
CA ILE A 166 3.15 -8.60 -7.96
C ILE A 166 2.00 -9.59 -8.17
N GLY A 167 2.23 -10.69 -8.92
CA GLY A 167 1.26 -11.75 -9.16
C GLY A 167 1.07 -12.73 -7.99
N SER A 168 1.83 -12.60 -6.90
CA SER A 168 1.74 -13.50 -5.75
C SER A 168 0.72 -13.00 -4.73
N MET A 169 -0.42 -13.70 -4.65
CA MET A 169 -1.43 -13.45 -3.60
C MET A 169 -0.85 -13.62 -2.19
N PHE A 170 0.09 -14.54 -2.00
CA PHE A 170 0.74 -14.76 -0.71
C PHE A 170 1.55 -13.54 -0.26
N TRP A 171 2.42 -13.02 -1.13
CA TRP A 171 3.23 -11.83 -0.81
C TRP A 171 2.36 -10.57 -0.68
N MET A 172 1.33 -10.45 -1.51
CA MET A 172 0.35 -9.36 -1.40
C MET A 172 -0.32 -9.38 -0.01
N ALA A 173 -0.79 -10.54 0.46
CA ALA A 173 -1.42 -10.69 1.77
C ALA A 173 -0.48 -10.37 2.93
N LEU A 174 0.77 -10.84 2.87
CA LEU A 174 1.78 -10.54 3.89
C LEU A 174 2.10 -9.05 3.97
N VAL A 175 2.32 -8.40 2.83
CA VAL A 175 2.60 -6.95 2.78
C VAL A 175 1.38 -6.15 3.25
N ALA A 176 0.17 -6.58 2.90
CA ALA A 176 -1.06 -5.94 3.35
C ALA A 176 -1.20 -6.00 4.87
N ALA A 177 -0.96 -7.18 5.45
CA ALA A 177 -0.99 -7.40 6.89
C ALA A 177 0.06 -6.54 7.60
N ALA A 178 1.30 -6.50 7.09
CA ALA A 178 2.36 -5.66 7.63
C ALA A 178 1.96 -4.18 7.66
N ILE A 179 1.51 -3.66 6.51
CA ILE A 179 1.09 -2.26 6.39
C ILE A 179 -0.10 -1.95 7.30
N PHE A 180 -1.08 -2.85 7.37
CA PHE A 180 -2.26 -2.67 8.22
C PHE A 180 -1.87 -2.65 9.71
N ILE A 181 -1.06 -3.61 10.16
CA ILE A 181 -0.59 -3.67 11.54
C ILE A 181 0.18 -2.40 11.89
N GLU A 182 1.10 -1.96 11.03
CA GLU A 182 1.90 -0.76 11.25
C GLU A 182 1.09 0.54 11.27
N LYS A 183 0.02 0.66 10.47
CA LYS A 183 -0.74 1.89 10.35
C LYS A 183 -1.90 1.98 11.33
N VAL A 184 -2.54 0.86 11.64
CA VAL A 184 -3.81 0.84 12.38
C VAL A 184 -3.61 0.43 13.84
N THR A 185 -2.64 -0.44 14.13
CA THR A 185 -2.47 -0.96 15.49
C THR A 185 -1.50 -0.10 16.31
N THR A 186 -1.69 -0.12 17.64
CA THR A 186 -0.78 0.52 18.61
C THR A 186 0.60 -0.14 18.66
N PHE A 187 0.76 -1.33 18.08
CA PHE A 187 2.00 -2.11 18.06
C PHE A 187 2.99 -1.68 16.98
N GLY A 188 2.73 -0.63 16.21
CA GLY A 188 3.41 -0.47 14.92
C GLY A 188 4.94 -0.32 14.93
N THR A 189 5.59 0.25 15.97
CA THR A 189 7.08 0.20 16.06
C THR A 189 7.61 -1.18 16.39
N ARG A 190 6.82 -2.01 17.10
CA ARG A 190 7.15 -3.41 17.41
C ARG A 190 6.94 -4.34 16.22
N ALA A 191 6.14 -3.92 15.23
CA ALA A 191 5.92 -4.68 14.00
C ALA A 191 7.07 -4.54 12.98
N ALA A 192 7.89 -3.49 13.09
CA ALA A 192 8.99 -3.25 12.15
C ALA A 192 10.07 -4.36 12.19
N PRO A 193 10.60 -4.80 13.35
CA PRO A 193 11.58 -5.89 13.39
C PRO A 193 11.12 -7.21 12.74
N PRO A 194 9.95 -7.80 13.08
CA PRO A 194 9.53 -9.05 12.46
C PRO A 194 9.30 -8.92 10.95
N VAL A 195 8.78 -7.77 10.47
CA VAL A 195 8.64 -7.49 9.04
C VAL A 195 10.02 -7.43 8.37
N ALA A 196 11.00 -6.78 8.99
CA ALA A 196 12.37 -6.72 8.47
C ALA A 196 13.00 -8.12 8.37
N PHE A 197 12.88 -8.96 9.41
CA PHE A 197 13.38 -10.33 9.38
C PHE A 197 12.69 -11.18 8.30
N ALA A 198 11.38 -11.03 8.12
CA ALA A 198 10.66 -11.71 7.04
C ALA A 198 11.17 -11.31 5.65
N LEU A 199 11.45 -10.01 5.44
CA LEU A 199 12.04 -9.52 4.19
C LEU A 199 13.46 -10.06 3.97
N LEU A 200 14.29 -10.14 5.02
CA LEU A 200 15.62 -10.76 4.91
C LEU A 200 15.53 -12.23 4.47
N GLY A 201 14.61 -13.01 5.05
CA GLY A 201 14.35 -14.39 4.62
C GLY A 201 13.89 -14.47 3.17
N ALA A 202 13.02 -13.56 2.74
CA ALA A 202 12.54 -13.48 1.36
C ALA A 202 13.67 -13.11 0.36
N ALA A 203 14.59 -12.23 0.74
CA ALA A 203 15.76 -11.88 -0.06
C ALA A 203 16.73 -13.06 -0.22
N VAL A 204 16.89 -13.90 0.80
CA VAL A 204 17.70 -15.13 0.69
C VAL A 204 16.99 -16.13 -0.23
N TRP A 205 15.69 -16.31 -0.05
CA TRP A 205 14.89 -17.26 -0.84
C TRP A 205 14.90 -16.98 -2.34
N ILE A 206 14.89 -15.71 -2.77
CA ILE A 206 14.89 -15.37 -4.21
C ILE A 206 16.27 -15.56 -4.88
N VAL A 207 17.35 -15.62 -4.09
CA VAL A 207 18.71 -15.78 -4.61
C VAL A 207 19.09 -17.26 -4.77
N LEU A 208 18.65 -18.10 -3.84
CA LEU A 208 18.83 -19.56 -3.86
C LEU A 208 18.07 -20.19 -5.04
#